data_AF-A0A0A1CNL2-F1
#
_entry.id   AF-A0A0A1CNL2-F1
#
_cell.length_a   1.000
_cell.length_b   1.000
_cell.length_c   1.000
_cell.angle_alpha   90.00
_cell.angle_beta   90.00
_cell.angle_gamma   90.00
#
_symmetry.space_group_name_H-M   'P 1'
#
loop_
_entity.id
_entity.type
_entity.pdbx_description
1 polymer ?
#
loop_
_entity_poly.entity_id
_entity_poly.type
_entity_poly.pdbx_seq_one_letter_code
_entity_poly.pdbx_strand_id
1 'polypeptide(L)'
;MQIQVLLLVVAAAACAYAAETAHPTVSDTALDDALNDKRFIQRQLKCALGEGPCDPIGKRLKTLAPLVLRGACPQCSSQETKQIQRTLSYVQRNYPQQWAKIVRQYAG
;
A
#
# COMPACT_ATOMS: atom_id res chain seq x y z
N MET A 1 -53.42 -4.05 6.64
CA MET A 1 -52.49 -4.29 7.76
C MET A 1 -51.13 -4.88 7.36
N GLN A 2 -50.89 -5.33 6.11
CA GLN A 2 -49.57 -5.89 5.71
C GLN A 2 -48.57 -4.89 5.11
N ILE A 3 -49.03 -3.72 4.64
CA ILE A 3 -48.19 -2.77 3.90
C ILE A 3 -47.30 -1.91 4.82
N GLN A 4 -47.71 -1.66 6.07
CA GLN A 4 -46.93 -0.86 7.04
C GLN A 4 -45.66 -1.58 7.53
N VAL A 5 -45.64 -2.92 7.53
CA VAL A 5 -44.48 -3.69 8.01
C VAL A 5 -43.33 -3.65 6.99
N LEU A 6 -43.66 -3.56 5.70
CA LEU A 6 -42.67 -3.55 4.62
C LEU A 6 -41.81 -2.27 4.60
N LEU A 7 -42.36 -1.14 5.03
CA LEU A 7 -41.67 0.16 5.05
C LEU A 7 -40.62 0.28 6.19
N LEU A 8 -40.77 -0.50 7.27
CA LEU A 8 -39.84 -0.46 8.40
C LEU A 8 -38.58 -1.31 8.17
N VAL A 9 -38.62 -2.31 7.30
CA VAL A 9 -37.48 -3.21 7.05
C VAL A 9 -36.45 -2.58 6.09
N VAL A 10 -36.88 -1.69 5.20
CA VAL A 10 -36.00 -1.04 4.21
C VAL A 10 -35.09 0.04 4.84
N ALA A 11 -35.46 0.58 6.01
CA ALA A 11 -34.67 1.61 6.69
C ALA A 11 -33.41 1.08 7.40
N ALA A 12 -33.28 -0.23 7.60
CA ALA A 12 -32.17 -0.83 8.36
C ALA A 12 -30.92 -1.17 7.51
N ALA A 13 -30.99 -1.04 6.17
CA ALA A 13 -29.88 -1.41 5.28
C ALA A 13 -28.89 -0.25 4.97
N ALA A 14 -29.08 0.93 5.56
CA ALA A 14 -28.26 2.12 5.30
C ALA A 14 -27.17 2.37 6.35
N CYS A 15 -26.77 1.35 7.12
CA CYS A 15 -25.53 1.44 7.88
C CYS A 15 -24.35 1.36 6.92
N ALA A 16 -23.97 2.53 6.43
CA ALA A 16 -22.72 2.80 5.76
C ALA A 16 -21.58 2.27 6.64
N TYR A 17 -21.07 1.09 6.29
CA TYR A 17 -19.76 0.65 6.72
C TYR A 17 -18.74 1.53 6.00
N ALA A 18 -18.50 2.74 6.53
CA ALA A 18 -17.23 3.41 6.35
C ALA A 18 -16.20 2.50 7.04
N ALA A 19 -15.71 1.49 6.31
CA ALA A 19 -14.55 0.75 6.70
C ALA A 19 -13.38 1.72 6.61
N GLU A 20 -13.19 2.50 7.67
CA GLU A 20 -11.98 3.26 7.90
C GLU A 20 -10.88 2.21 7.95
N THR A 21 -10.12 2.10 6.85
CA THR A 21 -8.98 1.20 6.75
C THR A 21 -7.92 1.73 7.70
N ALA A 22 -8.07 1.44 8.99
CA ALA A 22 -7.09 1.68 10.01
C ALA A 22 -5.91 0.76 9.69
N HIS A 23 -5.00 1.26 8.86
CA HIS A 23 -3.79 0.55 8.53
C HIS A 23 -2.91 0.50 9.78
N PRO A 24 -2.29 -0.65 10.08
CA PRO A 24 -1.36 -0.73 11.21
C PRO A 24 -0.25 0.29 11.01
N THR A 25 -0.07 1.16 12.01
CA THR A 25 0.98 2.17 12.01
C THR A 25 2.33 1.47 12.11
N VAL A 26 3.21 1.72 11.14
CA VAL A 26 4.58 1.17 11.14
C VAL A 26 5.49 2.17 11.85
N SER A 27 6.25 1.73 12.86
CA SER A 27 7.27 2.57 13.49
C SER A 27 8.47 2.74 12.57
N ASP A 28 9.22 3.82 12.77
CA ASP A 28 10.44 4.05 11.98
C ASP A 28 11.50 2.96 12.19
N THR A 29 11.58 2.40 13.40
CA THR A 29 12.47 1.26 13.70
C THR A 29 12.07 0.01 12.94
N ALA A 30 10.77 -0.33 12.91
CA ALA A 30 10.28 -1.49 12.18
C ALA A 30 10.48 -1.32 10.66
N LEU A 31 10.38 -0.09 10.14
CA LEU A 31 10.72 0.20 8.76
C LEU A 31 12.21 -0.06 8.51
N ASP A 32 13.09 0.46 9.35
CA ASP A 32 14.54 0.30 9.17
C ASP A 32 14.96 -1.16 9.26
N ASP A 33 14.41 -1.93 10.19
CA ASP A 33 14.64 -3.38 10.30
C ASP A 33 14.20 -4.10 9.02
N ALA A 34 13.03 -3.74 8.48
CA ALA A 34 12.52 -4.32 7.24
C ALA A 34 13.37 -3.95 6.01
N LEU A 35 13.85 -2.71 5.92
CA LEU A 35 14.75 -2.26 4.85
C LEU A 35 16.11 -2.97 4.94
N ASN A 36 16.61 -3.23 6.14
CA ASN A 36 17.89 -3.89 6.36
C ASN A 36 17.82 -5.42 6.21
N ASP A 37 16.64 -6.03 6.34
CA ASP A 37 16.43 -7.43 5.98
C ASP A 37 16.48 -7.61 4.44
N LYS A 38 17.66 -8.01 3.95
CA LYS A 38 17.90 -8.32 2.53
C LYS A 38 16.91 -9.34 1.98
N ARG A 39 16.53 -10.36 2.74
CA ARG A 39 15.60 -11.40 2.29
C ARG A 39 14.21 -10.80 2.15
N PHE A 40 13.80 -9.93 3.07
CA PHE A 40 12.53 -9.21 3.00
C PHE A 40 12.48 -8.28 1.79
N ILE A 41 13.42 -7.34 1.67
CA ILE A 41 13.48 -6.40 0.54
C ILE A 41 13.47 -7.12 -0.81
N GLN A 42 14.27 -8.18 -0.97
CA GLN A 42 14.30 -8.92 -2.23
C GLN A 42 12.95 -9.57 -2.57
N ARG A 43 12.22 -10.09 -1.58
CA ARG A 43 10.85 -10.60 -1.80
C ARG A 43 9.91 -9.49 -2.24
N GLN A 44 9.98 -8.32 -1.59
CA GLN A 44 9.13 -7.18 -1.94
C GLN A 44 9.44 -6.63 -3.35
N LEU A 45 10.72 -6.54 -3.72
CA LEU A 45 11.13 -6.14 -5.07
C LEU A 45 10.65 -7.13 -6.13
N LYS A 46 10.77 -8.44 -5.89
CA LYS A 46 10.25 -9.47 -6.81
C LYS A 46 8.73 -9.36 -6.96
N CYS A 47 8.00 -9.17 -5.86
CA CYS A 47 6.56 -8.92 -5.90
C CYS A 47 6.21 -7.68 -6.75
N ALA A 48 6.91 -6.57 -6.52
CA ALA A 48 6.72 -5.33 -7.28
C ALA A 48 6.97 -5.53 -8.78
N LEU A 49 7.93 -6.36 -9.16
CA LEU A 49 8.24 -6.69 -10.56
C LEU A 49 7.36 -7.80 -11.15
N GLY A 50 6.52 -8.46 -10.35
CA GLY A 50 5.77 -9.64 -10.77
C GLY A 50 6.65 -10.89 -10.96
N GLU A 51 7.87 -10.88 -10.44
CA GLU A 51 8.85 -11.98 -10.50
C GLU A 51 8.70 -12.96 -9.30
N GLY A 52 7.68 -12.80 -8.46
CA GLY A 52 7.45 -13.63 -7.28
C GLY A 52 6.13 -13.37 -6.56
N PRO A 53 5.81 -14.19 -5.54
CA PRO A 53 4.58 -14.04 -4.76
C PRO A 53 4.59 -12.74 -3.95
N CYS A 54 3.40 -12.18 -3.76
CA CYS A 54 3.19 -10.99 -2.96
C CYS A 54 2.49 -11.33 -1.64
N ASP A 55 3.04 -10.86 -0.53
CA ASP A 55 2.35 -10.81 0.77
C ASP A 55 1.43 -9.58 0.83
N PRO A 56 0.64 -9.40 1.91
CA PRO A 56 -0.26 -8.25 2.03
C PRO A 56 0.47 -6.89 1.90
N ILE A 57 1.71 -6.81 2.40
CA ILE A 57 2.54 -5.60 2.32
C ILE A 57 2.90 -5.31 0.87
N GLY A 58 3.46 -6.29 0.16
CA GLY A 58 3.86 -6.16 -1.24
C GLY A 58 2.69 -5.83 -2.16
N LYS A 59 1.50 -6.41 -1.92
CA LYS A 59 0.28 -6.06 -2.64
C LYS A 59 -0.09 -4.59 -2.44
N ARG A 60 -0.02 -4.08 -1.21
CA ARG A 60 -0.30 -2.68 -0.90
C ARG A 60 0.71 -1.75 -1.59
N LEU A 61 2.00 -2.05 -1.48
CA LEU A 61 3.07 -1.28 -2.14
C LEU A 61 2.87 -1.24 -3.66
N LYS A 62 2.52 -2.38 -4.27
CA LYS A 62 2.23 -2.48 -5.70
C LYS A 62 1.05 -1.60 -6.14
N THR A 63 -0.02 -1.55 -5.35
CA THR A 63 -1.18 -0.68 -5.61
C THR A 63 -0.82 0.80 -5.51
N LEU A 64 0.02 1.17 -4.53
CA LEU A 64 0.40 2.56 -4.31
C LEU A 64 1.53 3.05 -5.23
N ALA A 65 2.37 2.15 -5.75
CA ALA A 65 3.52 2.46 -6.59
C ALA A 65 3.24 3.47 -7.73
N PRO A 66 2.23 3.29 -8.59
CA PRO A 66 2.00 4.24 -9.69
C PRO A 66 1.57 5.63 -9.20
N LEU A 67 0.84 5.71 -8.09
CA LEU A 67 0.43 6.99 -7.50
C LEU A 67 1.66 7.72 -6.93
N VAL A 68 2.42 7.02 -6.10
CA VAL A 68 3.61 7.54 -5.43
C VAL A 68 4.65 8.02 -6.44
N LEU A 69 4.88 7.27 -7.52
CA LEU A 69 5.84 7.63 -8.57
C LEU A 69 5.42 8.86 -9.38
N ARG A 70 4.11 9.16 -9.45
CA ARG A 70 3.58 10.39 -10.05
C ARG A 70 3.55 11.56 -9.06
N GLY A 71 4.02 11.35 -7.82
CA GLY A 71 4.09 12.39 -6.79
C GLY A 71 2.81 12.57 -5.98
N ALA A 72 1.86 11.63 -6.04
CA ALA A 72 0.62 11.70 -5.29
C ALA A 72 0.41 10.45 -4.42
N CYS A 73 0.00 10.60 -3.16
CA CYS A 73 -0.60 9.51 -2.42
C CYS A 73 -1.77 10.04 -1.57
N PRO A 74 -2.99 10.11 -2.14
CA PRO A 74 -4.15 10.66 -1.44
C PRO A 74 -4.59 9.80 -0.24
N GLN A 75 -4.15 8.54 -0.18
CA GLN A 75 -4.46 7.61 0.91
C GLN A 75 -3.32 7.43 1.92
N CYS A 76 -2.24 8.21 1.80
CA CYS A 76 -1.13 8.15 2.74
C CYS A 76 -1.23 9.25 3.79
N SER A 77 -0.97 8.89 5.04
CA SER A 77 -0.68 9.84 6.11
C SER A 77 0.65 10.57 5.88
N SER A 78 0.90 11.64 6.64
CA SER A 78 2.17 12.37 6.61
C SER A 78 3.36 11.48 7.02
N GLN A 79 3.15 10.56 7.97
CA GLN A 79 4.15 9.57 8.37
C GLN A 79 4.42 8.58 7.25
N GLU A 80 3.38 7.99 6.65
CA GLU A 80 3.53 7.04 5.54
C GLU A 80 4.22 7.69 4.35
N THR A 81 3.93 8.96 4.05
CA THR A 81 4.59 9.69 2.96
C THR A 81 6.10 9.80 3.20
N LYS A 82 6.53 10.14 4.42
CA LYS A 82 7.96 10.18 4.79
C LYS A 82 8.60 8.79 4.70
N GLN A 83 7.91 7.77 5.17
CA GLN A 83 8.38 6.38 5.13
C GLN A 83 8.55 5.88 3.69
N ILE A 84 7.58 6.17 2.82
CA ILE A 84 7.64 5.87 1.39
C ILE A 84 8.86 6.56 0.77
N GLN A 85 9.06 7.87 1.00
CA GLN A 85 10.22 8.59 0.47
C GLN A 85 11.56 7.96 0.93
N ARG A 86 11.64 7.52 2.19
CA ARG A 86 12.80 6.78 2.73
C ARG A 86 12.99 5.46 2.01
N THR A 87 11.93 4.66 1.84
CA THR A 87 11.97 3.38 1.12
C THR A 87 12.42 3.56 -0.33
N LEU A 88 11.86 4.53 -1.06
CA LEU A 88 12.27 4.82 -2.44
C LEU A 88 13.75 5.20 -2.50
N SER A 89 14.19 6.11 -1.63
CA SER A 89 15.60 6.53 -1.56
C SER A 89 16.53 5.36 -1.20
N TYR A 90 16.08 4.42 -0.37
CA TYR A 90 16.84 3.23 -0.02
C TYR A 90 16.95 2.27 -1.21
N VAL A 91 15.85 1.99 -1.91
CA VAL A 91 15.81 1.11 -3.07
C VAL A 91 16.62 1.68 -4.23
N GLN A 92 16.52 2.99 -4.49
CA GLN A 92 17.32 3.69 -5.50
C GLN A 92 18.82 3.51 -5.28
N ARG A 93 19.29 3.67 -4.03
CA ARG A 93 20.71 3.61 -3.69
C ARG A 93 21.25 2.19 -3.64
N ASN A 94 20.49 1.24 -3.11
CA ASN A 94 20.97 -0.13 -2.85
C ASN A 94 20.58 -1.14 -3.95
N TYR A 95 19.53 -0.86 -4.73
CA TYR A 95 18.95 -1.76 -5.73
C TYR A 95 18.62 -1.01 -7.05
N PRO A 96 19.59 -0.32 -7.67
CA PRO A 96 19.34 0.57 -8.81
C PRO A 96 18.78 -0.16 -10.04
N GLN A 97 19.13 -1.43 -10.25
CA GLN A 97 18.63 -2.22 -11.37
C GLN A 97 17.14 -2.55 -11.20
N GLN A 98 16.73 -2.98 -10.01
CA GLN A 98 15.34 -3.26 -9.68
C GLN A 98 14.53 -1.97 -9.68
N TRP A 99 15.11 -0.88 -9.17
CA TRP A 99 14.50 0.45 -9.23
C TRP A 99 14.16 0.86 -10.68
N ALA A 100 15.11 0.75 -11.60
CA ALA A 100 14.89 1.10 -13.00
C ALA A 100 13.75 0.28 -13.64
N LYS A 101 13.67 -1.02 -13.33
CA LYS A 101 12.57 -1.87 -13.77
C LYS A 101 11.21 -1.43 -13.18
N ILE A 102 11.17 -1.12 -11.88
CA ILE A 102 9.95 -0.65 -11.19
C ILE A 102 9.47 0.66 -11.82
N VAL A 103 10.36 1.64 -12.00
CA VAL A 103 10.01 2.92 -12.64
C VAL A 103 9.44 2.68 -14.03
N ARG A 104 10.11 1.85 -14.85
CA ARG A 104 9.62 1.50 -16.18
C ARG A 104 8.24 0.85 -16.15
N GLN A 105 7.94 0.05 -15.14
CA GLN A 105 6.67 -0.67 -15.02
C GLN A 105 5.50 0.21 -14.56
N TYR A 106 5.76 1.22 -13.71
CA TYR A 106 4.71 1.98 -13.03
C TYR A 106 4.66 3.48 -13.33
N ALA A 107 5.70 4.06 -13.93
CA ALA A 107 5.76 5.50 -14.26
C ALA A 107 5.09 5.85 -15.62
N GLY A 108 4.50 4.86 -16.30
CA GLY A 108 3.71 5.05 -17.52
C GLY A 108 2.38 5.75 -17.28
#